data_AF-A0A950PMQ0-F1
#
_entry.id   AF-A0A950PMQ0-F1
#
_cell.length_a   1.000
_cell.length_b   1.000
_cell.length_c   1.000
_cell.angle_alpha   90.00
_cell.angle_beta   90.00
_cell.angle_gamma   90.00
#
_symmetry.space_group_name_H-M   'P 1'
#
loop_
_entity.id
_entity.type
_entity.pdbx_description
1 polymer ?
#
loop_
_entity_poly.entity_id
_entity_poly.type
_entity_poly.pdbx_seq_one_letter_code
_entity_poly.pdbx_strand_id
1 'polypeptide(L)'
;MRWLGLVVALLIGGCVRAGGPVPPAPAVGFGAPLPDLAQSKIQHVVIVIQENRSTNELFNGLPGAHTVRRGLNSLGQIVRLRPHLLTAPIDLSHKHSAFITEYANGKMNGFDLVASSCAQGEKCPPSGVRAYAYVPQHEVQPYFEMAERYSFADRMFQTNQGPSFPAHQYLLSGTSTISDNSPLRASENPVT
;
A
#
# COMPACT_ATOMS: atom_id res chain seq x y z
N MET A 1 33.70 42.26 57.22
CA MET A 1 32.31 41.79 57.01
C MET A 1 32.33 40.77 55.88
N ARG A 2 32.14 39.50 56.22
CA ARG A 2 32.06 38.36 55.29
C ARG A 2 30.60 38.23 54.88
N TRP A 3 30.29 38.23 53.59
CA TRP A 3 28.99 37.77 53.10
C TRP A 3 29.19 36.64 52.10
N LEU A 4 28.46 35.57 52.40
CA LEU A 4 28.43 34.27 51.74
C LEU A 4 27.79 34.36 50.35
N GLY A 5 28.11 33.36 49.52
CA GLY A 5 27.66 33.25 48.14
C GLY A 5 26.25 32.70 47.95
N LEU A 6 25.88 32.53 46.69
CA LEU A 6 24.75 31.69 46.31
C LEU A 6 25.01 31.07 44.94
N VAL A 7 25.24 29.75 44.93
CA VAL A 7 25.22 28.89 43.75
C VAL A 7 23.75 28.61 43.44
N VAL A 8 23.27 29.03 42.28
CA VAL A 8 21.93 28.68 41.80
C VAL A 8 22.01 27.30 41.14
N ALA A 9 21.58 26.28 41.87
CA ALA A 9 21.31 24.97 41.30
C ALA A 9 19.95 25.00 40.59
N LEU A 10 19.95 24.89 39.26
CA LEU A 10 18.72 24.75 38.46
C LEU A 10 18.21 23.30 38.59
N LEU A 11 17.20 23.08 39.43
CA LEU A 11 16.46 21.82 39.47
C LEU A 11 15.45 21.80 38.32
N ILE A 12 15.71 20.99 37.30
CA ILE A 12 14.74 20.69 36.24
C ILE A 12 13.76 19.67 36.82
N GLY A 13 12.66 20.15 37.40
CA GLY A 13 11.54 19.33 37.83
C GLY A 13 10.81 18.76 36.61
N GLY A 14 11.12 17.53 36.22
CA GLY A 14 10.33 16.78 35.25
C GLY A 14 8.99 16.36 35.87
N CYS A 15 7.88 16.91 35.39
CA CYS A 15 6.57 16.34 35.68
C CYS A 15 6.39 15.04 34.89
N VAL A 16 6.68 13.90 35.52
CA VAL A 16 6.12 12.62 35.12
C VAL A 16 4.64 12.64 35.51
N ARG A 17 3.76 12.93 34.56
CA ARG A 17 2.32 12.70 34.76
C ARG A 17 2.11 11.19 34.66
N ALA A 18 1.89 10.55 35.80
CA ALA A 18 1.34 9.21 35.86
C ALA A 18 0.04 9.19 35.02
N GLY A 19 -0.03 8.32 34.02
CA GLY A 19 -1.20 8.15 33.18
C GLY A 19 -2.39 7.70 34.04
N GLY A 20 -3.34 8.61 34.25
CA GLY A 20 -4.66 8.24 34.77
C GLY A 20 -5.37 7.32 33.77
N PRO A 21 -6.35 6.52 34.22
CA PRO A 21 -7.13 5.66 33.34
C PRO A 21 -7.78 6.52 32.25
N VAL A 22 -7.54 6.15 31.00
CA VAL A 22 -8.22 6.73 29.84
C VAL A 22 -9.71 6.47 30.03
N PRO A 23 -10.58 7.50 30.08
CA PRO A 23 -12.01 7.27 30.16
C PRO A 23 -12.44 6.46 28.92
N PRO A 24 -13.35 5.48 29.06
CA PRO A 24 -13.88 4.78 27.91
C PRO A 24 -14.47 5.80 26.94
N ALA A 25 -14.15 5.65 25.66
CA ALA A 25 -14.75 6.47 24.61
C ALA A 25 -16.28 6.42 24.76
N PRO A 26 -17.00 7.55 24.59
CA PRO A 26 -18.45 7.54 24.67
C PRO A 26 -18.98 6.53 23.66
N ALA A 27 -19.81 5.59 24.14
CA ALA A 27 -20.52 4.68 23.28
C ALA A 27 -21.37 5.53 22.31
N VAL A 28 -21.02 5.50 21.04
CA VAL A 28 -21.86 6.10 19.99
C VAL A 28 -23.16 5.31 20.02
N GLY A 29 -24.23 5.94 20.50
CA GLY A 29 -25.55 5.32 20.50
C GLY A 29 -25.96 5.01 19.06
N PHE A 30 -26.13 3.72 18.76
CA PHE A 30 -26.80 3.23 17.54
C PHE A 30 -28.31 3.52 17.64
N GLY A 31 -28.67 4.81 17.65
CA GLY A 31 -30.04 5.28 17.88
C GLY A 31 -30.52 6.34 16.91
N ALA A 32 -29.70 6.75 15.94
CA ALA A 32 -30.24 7.40 14.75
C ALA A 32 -30.81 6.29 13.85
N PRO A 33 -32.07 6.36 13.40
CA PRO A 33 -32.51 5.53 12.29
C PRO A 33 -31.50 5.74 11.17
N LEU A 34 -30.94 4.64 10.64
CA LEU A 34 -30.18 4.73 9.40
C LEU A 34 -31.05 5.54 8.44
N PRO A 35 -30.55 6.64 7.84
CA PRO A 35 -31.31 7.33 6.81
C PRO A 35 -31.79 6.26 5.85
N ASP A 36 -33.10 6.24 5.59
CA ASP A 36 -33.78 5.24 4.75
C ASP A 36 -32.83 4.94 3.60
N LEU A 37 -32.17 3.78 3.66
CA LEU A 37 -31.06 3.48 2.77
C LEU A 37 -31.72 3.42 1.42
N ALA A 38 -31.66 4.51 0.65
CA ALA A 38 -32.30 4.60 -0.65
C ALA A 38 -31.90 3.33 -1.37
N GLN A 39 -32.88 2.43 -1.52
CA GLN A 39 -32.60 1.05 -1.88
C GLN A 39 -31.78 1.11 -3.16
N SER A 40 -30.51 0.72 -3.06
CA SER A 40 -29.57 0.92 -4.17
C SER A 40 -30.21 0.34 -5.42
N LYS A 41 -30.19 1.10 -6.52
CA LYS A 41 -30.68 0.58 -7.81
C LYS A 41 -29.84 -0.61 -8.32
N ILE A 42 -28.68 -0.87 -7.68
CA ILE A 42 -27.79 -1.98 -7.99
C ILE A 42 -28.34 -3.26 -7.35
N GLN A 43 -28.77 -4.21 -8.19
CA GLN A 43 -29.26 -5.53 -7.75
C GLN A 43 -28.16 -6.61 -7.75
N HIS A 44 -27.11 -6.43 -8.56
CA HIS A 44 -26.02 -7.38 -8.70
C HIS A 44 -24.69 -6.65 -8.71
N VAL A 45 -23.74 -7.18 -7.94
CA VAL A 45 -22.35 -6.73 -7.93
C VAL A 45 -21.48 -7.89 -8.37
N VAL A 46 -20.73 -7.70 -9.44
CA VAL A 46 -19.71 -8.65 -9.90
C VAL A 46 -18.35 -8.04 -9.60
N ILE A 47 -17.53 -8.77 -8.85
CA ILE A 47 -16.18 -8.35 -8.49
C ILE A 47 -15.19 -9.23 -9.26
N VAL A 48 -14.43 -8.59 -10.15
CA VAL A 48 -13.33 -9.24 -10.88
C VAL A 48 -12.02 -8.83 -10.22
N ILE A 49 -11.28 -9.79 -9.68
CA ILE A 49 -10.06 -9.55 -8.91
C ILE A 49 -8.86 -9.92 -9.78
N GLN A 50 -8.07 -8.91 -10.12
CA GLN A 50 -6.82 -9.08 -10.84
C GLN A 50 -5.65 -9.14 -9.86
N GLU A 51 -4.61 -9.87 -10.24
CA GLU A 51 -3.47 -10.19 -9.38
C GLU A 51 -2.20 -9.44 -9.82
N ASN A 52 -1.34 -9.12 -8.85
CA ASN A 52 0.05 -8.70 -9.05
C ASN A 52 0.28 -7.54 -10.05
N ARG A 53 -0.57 -6.51 -10.01
CA ARG A 53 -0.44 -5.32 -10.86
C ARG A 53 -0.65 -4.03 -10.09
N SER A 54 0.17 -3.02 -10.35
CA SER A 54 0.04 -1.70 -9.72
C SER A 54 -0.70 -0.70 -10.61
N THR A 55 -1.31 0.33 -10.01
CA THR A 55 -1.95 1.43 -10.76
C THR A 55 -0.99 2.12 -11.72
N ASN A 56 0.25 2.36 -11.28
CA ASN A 56 1.29 3.02 -12.09
C ASN A 56 1.74 2.18 -13.29
N GLU A 57 1.64 0.85 -13.19
CA GLU A 57 2.02 -0.09 -14.23
C GLU A 57 0.95 -0.20 -15.32
N LEU A 58 -0.31 -0.47 -14.93
CA LEU A 58 -1.38 -0.72 -15.90
C LEU A 58 -2.00 0.55 -16.48
N PHE A 59 -2.07 1.64 -15.70
CA PHE A 59 -2.79 2.86 -16.10
C PHE A 59 -1.86 4.03 -16.40
N ASN A 60 -0.59 3.74 -16.73
CA ASN A 60 0.39 4.78 -17.02
C ASN A 60 -0.06 5.66 -18.19
N GLY A 61 -0.24 6.94 -17.93
CA GLY A 61 -0.68 7.89 -18.96
C GLY A 61 -2.18 7.91 -19.23
N LEU A 62 -3.01 7.21 -18.44
CA LEU A 62 -4.45 7.40 -18.43
C LEU A 62 -4.77 8.87 -18.06
N PRO A 63 -5.55 9.61 -18.87
CA PRO A 63 -5.90 11.00 -18.56
C PRO A 63 -6.60 11.14 -17.21
N GLY A 64 -6.13 12.07 -16.38
CA GLY A 64 -6.71 12.36 -15.05
C GLY A 64 -6.29 11.40 -13.94
N ALA A 65 -5.65 10.26 -14.23
CA ALA A 65 -5.19 9.33 -13.21
C ALA A 65 -3.88 9.79 -12.55
N HIS A 66 -3.78 9.62 -11.23
CA HIS A 66 -2.56 9.87 -10.47
C HIS A 66 -1.50 8.78 -10.71
N THR A 67 -0.79 8.89 -11.84
CA THR A 67 0.32 7.99 -12.22
C THR A 67 1.64 8.72 -12.40
N VAL A 68 2.76 7.99 -12.30
CA VAL A 68 4.12 8.54 -12.46
C VAL A 68 4.82 7.98 -13.70
N ARG A 69 5.77 8.74 -14.27
CA ARG A 69 6.62 8.29 -15.39
C ARG A 69 8.07 7.99 -14.98
N ARG A 70 8.39 8.19 -13.70
CA ARG A 70 9.71 7.99 -13.10
C ARG A 70 9.60 7.78 -11.60
N GLY A 71 10.58 7.11 -11.01
CA GLY A 71 10.75 6.95 -9.56
C GLY A 71 12.18 7.24 -9.11
N LEU A 72 12.43 7.19 -7.81
CA LEU A 72 13.79 7.25 -7.25
C LEU A 72 14.25 5.82 -6.92
N ASN A 73 15.54 5.55 -7.12
CA ASN A 73 16.18 4.34 -6.60
C ASN A 73 16.80 4.55 -5.22
N SER A 74 17.35 3.48 -4.66
CA SER A 74 17.96 3.48 -3.33
C SER A 74 19.13 4.45 -3.18
N LEU A 75 19.75 4.84 -4.30
CA LEU A 75 20.82 5.83 -4.40
C LEU A 75 20.32 7.27 -4.58
N GLY A 76 18.99 7.49 -4.57
CA GLY A 76 18.37 8.80 -4.80
C GLY A 76 18.39 9.26 -6.26
N GLN A 77 18.71 8.36 -7.20
CA GLN A 77 18.76 8.67 -8.63
C GLN A 77 17.38 8.50 -9.26
N ILE A 78 17.07 9.36 -10.22
CA ILE A 78 15.84 9.26 -11.01
C ILE A 78 15.96 8.10 -12.00
N VAL A 79 15.03 7.15 -11.93
CA VAL A 79 14.87 6.06 -12.90
C VAL A 79 13.57 6.28 -13.68
N ARG A 80 13.66 6.38 -15.00
CA ARG A 80 12.48 6.48 -15.88
C ARG A 80 11.81 5.11 -16.01
N LEU A 81 10.49 5.10 -15.95
CA LEU A 81 9.71 3.89 -16.21
C LEU A 81 9.88 3.49 -17.68
N ARG A 82 10.00 2.18 -17.94
CA ARG A 82 10.18 1.62 -19.28
C ARG A 82 9.00 0.75 -19.69
N PRO A 83 8.62 0.73 -20.98
CA PRO A 83 7.57 -0.16 -21.43
C PRO A 83 8.00 -1.62 -21.27
N HIS A 84 7.06 -2.47 -20.87
CA HIS A 84 7.15 -3.94 -20.97
C HIS A 84 5.83 -4.52 -21.48
N LEU A 85 5.85 -5.73 -22.02
CA LEU A 85 4.62 -6.41 -22.44
C LEU A 85 3.77 -6.75 -21.21
N LEU A 86 2.45 -6.82 -21.36
CA LEU A 86 1.58 -7.29 -20.28
C LEU A 86 1.96 -8.72 -19.83
N THR A 87 2.49 -9.50 -20.78
CA THR A 87 2.97 -10.88 -20.60
C THR A 87 4.48 -10.95 -20.32
N ALA A 88 5.12 -9.86 -19.88
CA ALA A 88 6.54 -9.87 -19.58
C ALA A 88 6.87 -11.02 -18.60
N PRO A 89 7.96 -11.79 -18.83
CA PRO A 89 8.29 -12.98 -18.05
C PRO A 89 8.97 -12.64 -16.72
N ILE A 90 8.49 -11.59 -16.05
CA ILE A 90 9.07 -10.99 -14.85
C ILE A 90 8.01 -11.04 -13.76
N ASP A 91 8.39 -11.56 -12.60
CA ASP A 91 7.58 -11.46 -11.38
C ASP A 91 8.39 -10.74 -10.30
N LEU A 92 7.80 -9.68 -9.75
CA LEU A 92 8.39 -8.91 -8.67
C LEU A 92 7.93 -9.52 -7.35
N SER A 93 8.84 -9.58 -6.37
CA SER A 93 8.47 -10.04 -5.04
C SER A 93 7.36 -9.17 -4.46
N HIS A 94 6.23 -9.79 -4.16
CA HIS A 94 5.03 -9.18 -3.61
C HIS A 94 4.80 -9.60 -2.14
N LYS A 95 5.86 -10.10 -1.50
CA LYS A 95 5.92 -10.40 -0.06
C LYS A 95 5.81 -9.13 0.78
N HIS A 96 5.43 -9.28 2.04
CA HIS A 96 5.41 -8.16 2.98
C HIS A 96 6.79 -7.54 3.19
N SER A 97 7.84 -8.36 3.25
CA SER A 97 9.21 -7.86 3.32
C SER A 97 9.62 -7.01 2.11
N ALA A 98 9.08 -7.29 0.92
CA ALA A 98 9.31 -6.47 -0.26
C ALA A 98 8.59 -5.13 -0.16
N PHE A 99 7.32 -5.10 0.28
CA PHE A 99 6.61 -3.85 0.55
C PHE A 99 7.40 -2.94 1.51
N ILE A 100 7.91 -3.47 2.62
CA ILE A 100 8.69 -2.69 3.59
C ILE A 100 9.95 -2.10 2.93
N THR A 101 10.60 -2.88 2.06
CA THR A 101 11.78 -2.44 1.30
C THR A 101 11.41 -1.31 0.33
N GLU A 102 10.37 -1.48 -0.48
CA GLU A 102 9.91 -0.50 -1.48
C GLU A 102 9.48 0.81 -0.85
N TYR A 103 8.66 0.71 0.21
CA TYR A 103 8.13 1.85 0.94
C TYR A 103 9.24 2.69 1.57
N ALA A 104 10.32 2.05 2.03
CA ALA A 104 11.53 2.69 2.53
C ALA A 104 11.23 3.81 3.55
N ASN A 105 10.37 3.53 4.54
CA ASN A 105 9.88 4.51 5.52
C ASN A 105 9.26 5.77 4.88
N GLY A 106 8.49 5.60 3.81
CA GLY A 106 7.83 6.69 3.09
C GLY A 106 8.70 7.41 2.06
N LYS A 107 9.97 7.02 1.90
CA LYS A 107 10.86 7.59 0.87
C LYS A 107 10.54 7.10 -0.53
N MET A 108 9.84 5.95 -0.67
CA MET A 108 9.41 5.38 -1.94
C MET A 108 10.57 5.16 -2.93
N ASN A 109 11.71 4.70 -2.42
CA ASN A 109 12.95 4.59 -3.20
C ASN A 109 13.64 3.22 -3.07
N GLY A 110 12.91 2.18 -2.65
CA GLY A 110 13.47 0.83 -2.50
C GLY A 110 13.15 -0.14 -3.63
N PHE A 111 12.46 0.29 -4.69
CA PHE A 111 11.98 -0.58 -5.76
C PHE A 111 13.09 -1.26 -6.58
N ASP A 112 14.33 -0.75 -6.54
CA ASP A 112 15.50 -1.39 -7.18
C ASP A 112 16.09 -2.52 -6.32
N LEU A 113 15.70 -2.63 -5.06
CA LEU A 113 16.26 -3.57 -4.10
C LEU A 113 15.42 -4.84 -3.92
N VAL A 114 14.20 -4.88 -4.48
CA VAL A 114 13.32 -6.05 -4.32
C VAL A 114 13.79 -7.21 -5.18
N ALA A 115 13.63 -8.41 -4.61
CA ALA A 115 13.82 -9.64 -5.36
C ALA A 115 12.83 -9.69 -6.53
N SER A 116 13.29 -10.22 -7.65
CA SER A 116 12.46 -10.46 -8.83
C SER A 116 12.94 -11.71 -9.55
N SER A 117 12.00 -12.46 -10.10
CA SER A 117 12.29 -13.60 -10.95
C SER A 117 12.22 -13.19 -12.42
N CYS A 118 12.89 -13.96 -13.26
CA CYS A 118 12.79 -13.92 -14.71
C CYS A 118 12.60 -15.37 -15.16
N ALA A 119 11.62 -15.64 -16.03
CA ALA A 119 11.37 -17.00 -16.48
C ALA A 119 12.64 -17.62 -17.12
N GLN A 120 12.82 -18.92 -16.94
CA GLN A 120 14.01 -19.60 -17.42
C GLN A 120 14.13 -19.51 -18.95
N GLY A 121 15.31 -19.14 -19.45
CA GLY A 121 15.56 -18.97 -20.88
C GLY A 121 15.13 -17.61 -21.45
N GLU A 122 14.46 -16.76 -20.66
CA GLU A 122 14.04 -15.44 -21.09
C GLU A 122 15.08 -14.35 -20.83
N LYS A 123 15.08 -13.33 -21.68
CA LYS A 123 15.94 -12.15 -21.51
C LYS A 123 15.17 -11.04 -20.82
N CYS A 124 15.40 -10.86 -19.54
CA CYS A 124 14.81 -9.75 -18.77
C CYS A 124 15.78 -8.56 -18.61
N PRO A 125 15.26 -7.35 -18.35
CA PRO A 125 16.07 -6.23 -17.87
C PRO A 125 16.84 -6.57 -16.58
N PRO A 126 17.91 -5.83 -16.25
CA PRO A 126 18.59 -5.95 -14.96
C PRO A 126 17.59 -5.78 -13.79
N SER A 127 17.77 -6.54 -12.71
CA SER A 127 16.84 -6.57 -11.56
C SER A 127 16.51 -5.17 -11.03
N GLY A 128 17.51 -4.32 -10.86
CA GLY A 128 17.37 -2.97 -10.32
C GLY A 128 16.52 -2.00 -11.15
N VAL A 129 16.07 -2.40 -12.36
CA VAL A 129 15.14 -1.60 -13.18
C VAL A 129 13.81 -2.29 -13.46
N ARG A 130 13.59 -3.54 -13.02
CA ARG A 130 12.39 -4.31 -13.36
C ARG A 130 11.11 -3.72 -12.77
N ALA A 131 11.18 -3.18 -11.55
CA ALA A 131 10.05 -2.50 -10.89
C ALA A 131 9.74 -1.11 -11.48
N TYR A 132 10.63 -0.56 -12.31
CA TYR A 132 10.45 0.72 -12.98
C TYR A 132 9.92 0.48 -14.41
N ALA A 133 8.75 -0.13 -14.50
CA ALA A 133 8.13 -0.49 -15.76
C ALA A 133 6.64 -0.11 -15.82
N TYR A 134 6.10 -0.05 -17.03
CA TYR A 134 4.67 0.12 -17.28
C TYR A 134 4.25 -0.65 -18.52
N VAL A 135 2.99 -1.07 -18.56
CA VAL A 135 2.41 -1.74 -19.72
C VAL A 135 1.92 -0.67 -20.71
N PRO A 136 2.33 -0.72 -21.99
CA PRO A 136 1.80 0.18 -23.01
C PRO A 136 0.28 0.06 -23.14
N GLN A 137 -0.41 1.19 -23.32
CA GLN A 137 -1.87 1.23 -23.43
C GLN A 137 -2.46 0.20 -24.41
N HIS A 138 -1.81 -0.05 -25.56
CA HIS A 138 -2.32 -0.98 -26.56
C HIS A 138 -2.39 -2.44 -26.09
N GLU A 139 -1.66 -2.83 -25.04
CA GLU A 139 -1.73 -4.15 -24.39
C GLU A 139 -2.88 -4.25 -23.38
N VAL A 140 -3.40 -3.11 -22.91
CA VAL A 140 -4.38 -2.99 -21.81
C VAL A 140 -5.56 -2.11 -22.21
N GLN A 141 -5.82 -1.99 -23.51
CA GLN A 141 -6.84 -1.11 -24.06
C GLN A 141 -8.23 -1.28 -23.42
N PRO A 142 -8.71 -2.51 -23.10
CA PRO A 142 -9.98 -2.67 -22.40
C PRO A 142 -10.05 -1.99 -21.02
N TYR A 143 -8.93 -1.89 -20.29
CA TYR A 143 -8.89 -1.19 -19.01
C TYR A 143 -9.02 0.32 -19.17
N PHE A 144 -8.38 0.90 -20.18
CA PHE A 144 -8.50 2.33 -20.49
C PHE A 144 -9.93 2.67 -20.91
N GLU A 145 -10.54 1.86 -21.79
CA GLU A 145 -11.93 2.05 -22.21
C GLU A 145 -12.90 2.01 -21.03
N MET A 146 -12.71 1.06 -20.09
CA MET A 146 -13.52 1.02 -18.87
C MET A 146 -13.31 2.25 -17.98
N ALA A 147 -12.06 2.69 -17.80
CA ALA A 147 -11.74 3.84 -16.95
C ALA A 147 -12.23 5.18 -17.53
N GLU A 148 -12.22 5.33 -18.86
CA GLU A 148 -12.71 6.53 -19.55
C GLU A 148 -14.24 6.58 -19.64
N ARG A 149 -14.88 5.41 -19.77
CA ARG A 149 -16.35 5.32 -19.90
C ARG A 149 -17.07 5.31 -18.55
N TYR A 150 -16.43 4.81 -17.51
CA TYR A 150 -17.01 4.65 -16.18
C TYR A 150 -16.18 5.39 -15.13
N SER A 151 -16.31 5.00 -13.87
CA SER A 151 -15.52 5.57 -12.78
C SER A 151 -14.21 4.83 -12.60
N PHE A 152 -13.14 5.58 -12.29
CA PHE A 152 -11.83 5.03 -11.96
C PHE A 152 -11.36 5.54 -10.59
N ALA A 153 -11.04 4.63 -9.68
CA ALA A 153 -10.57 4.94 -8.34
C ALA A 153 -9.04 4.91 -8.27
N ASP A 154 -8.39 6.00 -8.66
CA ASP A 154 -6.93 6.13 -8.75
C ASP A 154 -6.21 6.32 -7.40
N ARG A 155 -6.97 6.35 -6.30
CA ARG A 155 -6.49 6.41 -4.91
C ARG A 155 -7.04 5.26 -4.06
N MET A 156 -7.26 4.11 -4.68
CA MET A 156 -7.60 2.86 -4.00
C MET A 156 -6.32 2.09 -3.66
N PHE A 157 -6.10 1.81 -2.37
CA PHE A 157 -4.94 1.08 -1.87
C PHE A 157 -5.37 -0.25 -1.27
N GLN A 158 -4.53 -1.28 -1.41
CA GLN A 158 -4.71 -2.53 -0.68
C GLN A 158 -4.73 -2.28 0.84
N THR A 159 -5.60 -2.98 1.55
CA THR A 159 -5.74 -2.84 3.01
C THR A 159 -4.53 -3.41 3.76
N ASN A 160 -3.89 -4.43 3.20
CA ASN A 160 -2.67 -5.03 3.73
C ASN A 160 -1.43 -4.57 2.96
N GLN A 161 -0.26 -5.04 3.42
CA GLN A 161 1.04 -4.68 2.87
C GLN A 161 1.77 -5.92 2.36
N GLY A 162 1.07 -6.84 1.70
CA GLY A 162 1.59 -8.18 1.45
C GLY A 162 0.88 -8.90 0.29
N PRO A 163 1.10 -10.21 0.16
CA PRO A 163 0.72 -10.96 -1.03
C PRO A 163 -0.77 -11.33 -1.04
N SER A 164 -1.18 -12.14 -2.03
CA SER A 164 -2.57 -12.46 -2.35
C SER A 164 -3.34 -13.12 -1.21
N PHE A 165 -2.75 -14.04 -0.43
CA PHE A 165 -3.47 -14.75 0.63
C PHE A 165 -4.06 -13.81 1.70
N PRO A 166 -3.32 -12.89 2.33
CA PRO A 166 -3.92 -11.90 3.21
C PRO A 166 -4.83 -10.92 2.47
N ALA A 167 -4.47 -10.49 1.25
CA ALA A 167 -5.28 -9.53 0.48
C ALA A 167 -6.70 -10.05 0.20
N HIS A 168 -6.84 -11.33 -0.14
CA HIS A 168 -8.14 -11.95 -0.42
C HIS A 168 -8.99 -12.11 0.85
N GLN A 169 -8.37 -12.34 2.01
CA GLN A 169 -9.09 -12.31 3.28
C GLN A 169 -9.64 -10.90 3.56
N TYR A 170 -8.81 -9.86 3.40
CA TYR A 170 -9.26 -8.48 3.57
C TYR A 170 -10.40 -8.08 2.63
N LEU A 171 -10.38 -8.58 1.38
CA LEU A 171 -11.46 -8.32 0.44
C LEU A 171 -12.82 -8.86 0.92
N LEU A 172 -12.83 -10.05 1.55
CA LEU A 172 -14.06 -10.73 1.95
C LEU A 172 -14.53 -10.33 3.35
N SER A 173 -13.61 -10.12 4.30
CA SER A 173 -13.94 -9.96 5.72
C SER A 173 -13.43 -8.66 6.34
N GLY A 174 -12.67 -7.83 5.60
CA GLY A 174 -12.04 -6.64 6.14
C GLY A 174 -10.89 -6.92 7.12
N THR A 175 -10.46 -8.17 7.27
CA THR A 175 -9.40 -8.60 8.18
C THR A 175 -8.66 -9.84 7.65
N SER A 176 -7.48 -10.13 8.17
CA SER A 176 -6.76 -11.42 7.96
C SER A 176 -6.53 -12.17 9.28
N THR A 177 -7.41 -11.95 10.26
CA THR A 177 -7.40 -12.63 11.56
C THR A 177 -7.96 -14.04 11.45
N ILE A 178 -7.37 -14.98 12.19
CA ILE A 178 -7.77 -16.40 12.19
C ILE A 178 -9.03 -16.71 13.03
N SER A 179 -9.49 -15.75 13.84
CA SER A 179 -10.72 -15.82 14.64
C SER A 179 -11.09 -14.43 15.19
N ASP A 180 -12.32 -14.26 15.68
CA ASP A 180 -12.86 -12.98 16.17
C ASP A 180 -12.00 -12.31 17.25
N ASN A 181 -11.33 -13.10 18.09
CA ASN A 181 -10.53 -12.61 19.21
C ASN A 181 -9.01 -12.68 18.95
N SER A 182 -8.59 -13.06 17.75
CA SER A 182 -7.15 -13.18 17.45
C SER A 182 -6.52 -11.79 17.27
N PRO A 183 -5.42 -11.48 17.98
CA PRO A 183 -4.64 -10.27 17.72
C PRO A 183 -3.72 -10.43 16.50
N LEU A 184 -3.63 -11.64 15.93
CA LEU A 184 -2.70 -11.96 14.85
C LEU A 184 -3.37 -11.83 13.49
N ARG A 185 -2.65 -11.24 12.54
CA ARG A 185 -3.06 -11.05 11.15
C ARG A 185 -2.05 -11.74 10.24
N ALA A 186 -2.52 -12.46 9.22
CA ALA A 186 -1.63 -12.98 8.18
C ALA A 186 -0.99 -11.81 7.42
N SER A 187 0.34 -11.87 7.26
CA SER A 187 1.14 -10.90 6.49
C SER A 187 1.72 -11.50 5.20
N GLU A 188 1.76 -12.83 5.08
CA GLU A 188 2.39 -13.55 3.99
C GLU A 188 1.49 -14.66 3.46
N ASN A 189 1.86 -15.20 2.30
CA ASN A 189 1.30 -16.46 1.81
C ASN A 189 1.72 -17.62 2.74
N PRO A 190 0.87 -18.64 2.92
CA PRO A 190 1.23 -19.82 3.68
C PRO A 190 2.45 -20.50 3.04
N VAL A 191 3.32 -21.07 3.88
CA VAL A 191 4.44 -21.90 3.40
C VAL A 191 3.84 -23.18 2.82
N THR A 192 4.09 -23.43 1.54
CA THR A 192 3.77 -24.69 0.85
C THR A 192 4.97 -25.59 0.81
#